data_AF-D3GN23-F1
#
_entry.id   AF-D3GN23-F1
#
_cell.length_a   1.000
_cell.length_b   1.000
_cell.length_c   1.000
_cell.angle_alpha   90.00
_cell.angle_beta   90.00
_cell.angle_gamma   90.00
#
_symmetry.space_group_name_H-M   'P 1'
#
loop_
_entity.id
_entity.type
_entity.pdbx_description
1 polymer ?
#
loop_
_entity_poly.entity_id
_entity_poly.type
_entity_poly.pdbx_seq_one_letter_code
_entity_poly.pdbx_strand_id
1 'polypeptide(L)'
;MSYGNNKAYAANVNLPKVPFLPEYANKNGDRLNERKGKSLRLAKLYYLQAERLEGAKAEAMKKRAGRVFGCSSHMEMAIGSGGYGYSLFSHRCKDRSCTTCQRVRAFILQNKVREITPALIEQTNAKDGLIFGTLTIKNPPIVELKDYLKIMSKAFARMFKRKEFKIGLGGFRCFEVTRGESGADFCHPHIHFLLQVKASYFARNSPLYINSDKWAEAWTDCLKLEVEKTGRVFNISDYPNGKAFVKILRVQAPDYTRENRKYATVEMLQNQDQIVNYILKYTAKEDEGSKKALVQNDAFFFEYDKQIKNIRAIAFFGVYKKLISELPPREYNEKEIRKDLNNNQAKFYSVIWDDDHKYIAIETTEEEALNKKRTNTINSIKTTLTAQLESKNYILDIMIAAMKKGDFLTVNEEIKNHNILADRTYKTFKRMEKAGELVERKSGFYQPFHDYLFKSVIYEKMESIISAEELERIKKEIEFNIEVIEDNPPF
;
A
#
# COMPACT_ATOMS: atom_id res chain seq x y z
N MET A 1 27.77 -12.02 14.99
CA MET A 1 27.46 -12.97 13.89
C MET A 1 28.11 -12.48 12.61
N SER A 2 29.03 -13.26 12.07
CA SER A 2 29.67 -13.04 10.78
C SER A 2 28.60 -13.12 9.69
N TYR A 3 28.35 -11.98 9.04
CA TYR A 3 27.47 -11.90 7.87
C TYR A 3 28.16 -12.54 6.67
N GLY A 4 28.21 -13.87 6.66
CA GLY A 4 28.62 -14.65 5.50
C GLY A 4 27.61 -14.48 4.37
N ASN A 5 28.06 -13.85 3.27
CA ASN A 5 27.54 -14.00 1.90
C ASN A 5 26.02 -14.12 1.71
N ASN A 6 25.25 -13.13 2.19
CA ASN A 6 23.92 -12.86 1.62
C ASN A 6 24.08 -12.15 0.28
N LYS A 7 24.48 -12.89 -0.76
CA LYS A 7 24.24 -12.50 -2.15
C LYS A 7 22.73 -12.61 -2.37
N ALA A 8 22.04 -11.48 -2.35
CA ALA A 8 20.66 -11.42 -2.78
C ALA A 8 20.62 -11.83 -4.25
N TYR A 9 20.20 -13.06 -4.54
CA TYR A 9 19.88 -13.49 -5.88
C TYR A 9 18.79 -12.56 -6.42
N ALA A 10 19.18 -11.62 -7.28
CA ALA A 10 18.31 -11.19 -8.35
C ALA A 10 18.05 -12.44 -9.18
N ALA A 11 16.96 -13.16 -8.91
CA ALA A 11 16.51 -14.16 -9.85
C ALA A 11 16.27 -13.43 -11.18
N ASN A 12 17.10 -13.78 -12.16
CA ASN A 12 17.11 -13.36 -13.56
C ASN A 12 15.70 -13.12 -14.13
N VAL A 13 15.15 -11.91 -14.00
CA VAL A 13 13.88 -11.57 -14.68
C VAL A 13 14.12 -10.87 -16.01
N ASN A 14 15.33 -10.37 -16.29
CA ASN A 14 15.64 -9.63 -17.53
C ASN A 14 17.09 -9.88 -17.99
N LEU A 15 17.42 -11.08 -18.47
CA LEU A 15 18.66 -11.30 -19.21
C LEU A 15 18.35 -11.83 -20.63
N PRO A 16 19.08 -11.39 -21.69
CA PRO A 16 18.75 -11.65 -23.10
C PRO A 16 19.07 -13.06 -23.61
N LYS A 17 19.21 -14.04 -22.71
CA LYS A 17 19.51 -15.44 -23.04
C LYS A 17 18.58 -16.33 -22.21
N VAL A 18 17.35 -16.48 -22.66
CA VAL A 18 16.26 -17.09 -21.89
C VAL A 18 16.05 -18.55 -22.30
N PRO A 19 15.87 -19.49 -21.36
CA PRO A 19 15.35 -20.84 -21.63
C PRO A 19 13.92 -20.81 -22.20
N PHE A 20 13.49 -21.92 -22.78
CA PHE A 20 12.20 -22.10 -23.46
C PHE A 20 10.99 -21.73 -22.56
N LEU A 21 9.96 -21.06 -23.12
CA LEU A 21 8.74 -20.59 -22.43
C LEU A 21 8.09 -21.59 -21.43
N PRO A 22 8.02 -22.91 -21.69
CA PRO A 22 7.46 -23.91 -20.77
C PRO A 22 8.19 -24.02 -19.44
N GLU A 23 9.51 -23.87 -19.42
CA GLU A 23 10.29 -23.94 -18.17
C GLU A 23 9.99 -22.74 -17.27
N TYR A 24 9.84 -21.56 -17.87
CA TYR A 24 9.48 -20.33 -17.15
C TYR A 24 8.02 -20.36 -16.68
N ALA A 25 7.11 -20.88 -17.50
CA ALA A 25 5.71 -21.07 -17.15
C ALA A 25 5.56 -21.98 -15.92
N ASN A 26 6.26 -23.11 -15.88
CA ASN A 26 6.27 -24.02 -14.73
C ASN A 26 6.83 -23.35 -13.48
N LYS A 27 8.03 -22.73 -13.57
CA LYS A 27 8.64 -22.01 -12.44
C LYS A 27 7.75 -20.88 -11.90
N ASN A 28 7.03 -20.17 -12.77
CA ASN A 28 6.10 -19.13 -12.36
C ASN A 28 4.83 -19.70 -11.74
N GLY A 29 4.30 -20.80 -12.29
CA GLY A 29 3.17 -21.54 -11.73
C GLY A 29 3.47 -22.02 -10.31
N ASP A 30 4.62 -22.67 -10.11
CA ASP A 30 5.09 -23.10 -8.78
C ASP A 30 5.20 -21.93 -7.82
N ARG A 31 5.72 -20.80 -8.30
CA ARG A 31 5.83 -19.58 -7.48
C ARG A 31 4.48 -18.99 -7.12
N LEU A 32 3.48 -19.07 -8.01
CA LEU A 32 2.12 -18.67 -7.71
C LEU A 32 1.51 -19.61 -6.66
N ASN A 33 1.70 -20.92 -6.80
CA ASN A 33 1.24 -21.93 -5.84
C ASN A 33 1.85 -21.70 -4.45
N GLU A 34 3.17 -21.51 -4.38
CA GLU A 34 3.89 -21.20 -3.15
C GLU A 34 3.27 -19.97 -2.45
N ARG A 35 3.06 -18.88 -3.21
CA ARG A 35 2.46 -17.64 -2.71
C ARG A 35 1.04 -17.83 -2.19
N LYS A 36 0.24 -18.62 -2.89
CA LYS A 36 -1.13 -18.95 -2.47
C LYS A 36 -1.12 -19.77 -1.19
N GLY A 37 -0.25 -20.77 -1.09
CA GLY A 37 0.00 -21.51 0.15
C GLY A 37 0.28 -20.61 1.35
N LYS A 38 1.05 -19.54 1.18
CA LYS A 38 1.31 -18.53 2.24
C LYS A 38 0.05 -17.80 2.68
N SER A 39 -0.80 -17.38 1.74
CA SER A 39 -2.08 -16.76 2.08
C SER A 39 -3.03 -17.73 2.77
N LEU A 40 -3.08 -19.01 2.34
CA LEU A 40 -3.91 -20.03 2.97
C LEU A 40 -3.44 -20.30 4.41
N ARG A 41 -2.13 -20.39 4.65
CA ARG A 41 -1.56 -20.52 5.99
C ARG A 41 -1.94 -19.32 6.87
N LEU A 42 -1.79 -18.11 6.36
CA LEU A 42 -2.19 -16.90 7.10
C LEU A 42 -3.69 -16.89 7.43
N ALA A 43 -4.54 -17.29 6.48
CA ALA A 43 -5.98 -17.41 6.71
C ALA A 43 -6.29 -18.43 7.81
N LYS A 44 -5.63 -19.59 7.80
CA LYS A 44 -5.73 -20.59 8.88
C LYS A 44 -5.34 -20.00 10.24
N LEU A 45 -4.25 -19.22 10.32
CA LEU A 45 -3.85 -18.56 11.57
C LEU A 45 -4.92 -17.60 12.08
N TYR A 46 -5.51 -16.78 11.20
CA TYR A 46 -6.60 -15.88 11.60
C TYR A 46 -7.84 -16.66 12.03
N TYR A 47 -8.17 -17.78 11.38
CA TYR A 47 -9.29 -18.62 11.79
C TYR A 47 -9.07 -19.22 13.19
N LEU A 48 -7.89 -19.82 13.44
CA LEU A 48 -7.52 -20.35 14.76
C LEU A 48 -7.53 -19.26 15.84
N GLN A 49 -7.12 -18.03 15.50
CA GLN A 49 -7.22 -16.92 16.44
C GLN A 49 -8.66 -16.51 16.70
N ALA A 50 -9.55 -16.63 15.73
CA ALA A 50 -10.96 -16.34 15.91
C ALA A 50 -11.62 -17.30 16.90
N GLU A 51 -11.20 -18.57 16.95
CA GLU A 51 -11.67 -19.57 17.92
C GLU A 51 -11.24 -19.24 19.36
N ARG A 52 -10.19 -18.43 19.53
CA ARG A 52 -9.70 -17.94 20.84
C ARG A 52 -10.33 -16.60 21.26
N LEU A 53 -11.21 -16.04 20.44
CA LEU A 53 -11.87 -14.75 20.67
C LEU A 53 -13.37 -14.96 20.84
N GLU A 54 -14.05 -13.96 21.38
CA GLU A 54 -15.51 -14.00 21.61
C GLU A 54 -16.23 -12.85 20.90
N GLY A 55 -17.53 -13.06 20.64
CA GLY A 55 -18.46 -12.08 20.10
C GLY A 55 -17.98 -11.41 18.80
N ALA A 56 -18.11 -10.09 18.74
CA ALA A 56 -17.77 -9.29 17.55
C ALA A 56 -16.29 -9.41 17.13
N LYS A 57 -15.37 -9.71 18.06
CA LYS A 57 -13.95 -9.87 17.74
C LYS A 57 -13.68 -11.17 16.99
N ALA A 58 -14.33 -12.27 17.42
CA ALA A 58 -14.26 -13.55 16.71
C ALA A 58 -14.80 -13.42 15.29
N GLU A 59 -15.97 -12.79 15.14
CA GLU A 59 -16.62 -12.62 13.84
C GLU A 59 -15.78 -11.75 12.88
N ALA A 60 -15.23 -10.64 13.37
CA ALA A 60 -14.34 -9.80 12.58
C ALA A 60 -13.08 -10.57 12.12
N MET A 61 -12.55 -11.46 12.96
CA MET A 61 -11.38 -12.28 12.63
C MET A 61 -11.73 -13.39 11.62
N LYS A 62 -12.90 -14.05 11.73
CA LYS A 62 -13.40 -15.01 10.73
C LYS A 62 -13.57 -14.36 9.36
N LYS A 63 -14.23 -13.20 9.30
CA LYS A 63 -14.37 -12.41 8.06
C LYS A 63 -13.01 -12.04 7.46
N ARG A 64 -12.05 -11.66 8.30
CA ARG A 64 -10.67 -11.39 7.86
C ARG A 64 -9.98 -12.65 7.30
N ALA A 65 -10.12 -13.79 7.97
CA ALA A 65 -9.60 -15.08 7.50
C ALA A 65 -10.15 -15.44 6.12
N GLY A 66 -11.48 -15.36 5.94
CA GLY A 66 -12.13 -15.62 4.64
C GLY A 66 -11.63 -14.71 3.52
N ARG A 67 -11.46 -13.40 3.79
CA ARG A 67 -10.89 -12.48 2.80
C ARG A 67 -9.47 -12.87 2.39
N VAL A 68 -8.62 -13.26 3.34
CA VAL A 68 -7.24 -13.69 3.06
C VAL A 68 -7.22 -15.02 2.31
N PHE A 69 -8.09 -15.96 2.70
CA PHE A 69 -8.26 -17.25 2.02
C PHE A 69 -8.59 -17.04 0.54
N GLY A 70 -9.55 -16.16 0.23
CA GLY A 70 -9.92 -15.85 -1.15
C GLY A 70 -8.89 -15.01 -1.92
N CYS A 71 -7.81 -14.53 -1.28
CA CYS A 71 -6.84 -13.67 -1.95
C CYS A 71 -6.20 -14.41 -3.14
N SER A 72 -6.33 -13.81 -4.31
CA SER A 72 -5.82 -14.32 -5.59
C SER A 72 -6.32 -15.72 -5.96
N SER A 73 -7.40 -16.24 -5.36
CA SER A 73 -8.03 -17.49 -5.81
C SER A 73 -8.53 -17.42 -7.26
N HIS A 74 -8.84 -16.20 -7.72
CA HIS A 74 -9.24 -15.93 -9.10
C HIS A 74 -8.49 -14.72 -9.63
N MET A 75 -7.93 -14.84 -10.83
CA MET A 75 -7.20 -13.79 -11.52
C MET A 75 -7.49 -13.84 -13.02
N GLU A 76 -7.72 -12.69 -13.63
CA GLU A 76 -7.70 -12.58 -15.09
C GLU A 76 -6.31 -12.08 -15.48
N MET A 77 -5.65 -12.86 -16.33
CA MET A 77 -4.30 -12.60 -16.78
C MET A 77 -4.27 -12.46 -18.30
N ALA A 78 -3.48 -11.51 -18.78
CA ALA A 78 -3.11 -11.41 -20.18
C ALA A 78 -1.61 -11.69 -20.31
N ILE A 79 -1.20 -12.49 -21.28
CA ILE A 79 0.20 -12.84 -21.52
C ILE A 79 0.56 -12.34 -22.91
N GLY A 80 1.44 -11.34 -22.97
CA GLY A 80 1.94 -10.81 -24.25
C GLY A 80 2.80 -11.83 -24.99
N SER A 81 3.02 -11.62 -26.29
CA SER A 81 3.88 -12.46 -27.14
C SER A 81 5.32 -12.58 -26.63
N GLY A 82 5.82 -11.56 -25.93
CA GLY A 82 7.10 -11.59 -25.22
C GLY A 82 7.12 -12.40 -23.92
N GLY A 83 6.02 -13.06 -23.54
CA GLY A 83 5.90 -13.88 -22.33
C GLY A 83 5.67 -13.09 -21.03
N TYR A 84 5.51 -11.76 -21.11
CA TYR A 84 5.20 -10.93 -19.95
C TYR A 84 3.72 -11.05 -19.57
N GLY A 85 3.45 -11.34 -18.30
CA GLY A 85 2.10 -11.48 -17.76
C GLY A 85 1.58 -10.20 -17.11
N TYR A 86 0.43 -9.73 -17.58
CA TYR A 86 -0.36 -8.63 -17.03
C TYR A 86 -1.51 -9.20 -16.19
N SER A 87 -1.78 -8.60 -15.03
CA SER A 87 -2.98 -8.91 -14.25
C SER A 87 -4.06 -7.89 -14.57
N LEU A 88 -5.08 -8.30 -15.32
CA LEU A 88 -6.25 -7.48 -15.65
C LEU A 88 -7.18 -7.36 -14.44
N PHE A 89 -7.39 -8.49 -13.77
CA PHE A 89 -8.13 -8.59 -12.53
C PHE A 89 -7.46 -9.57 -11.58
N SER A 90 -7.58 -9.30 -10.27
CA SER A 90 -7.24 -10.26 -9.24
C SER A 90 -7.96 -9.86 -7.96
N HIS A 91 -8.63 -10.82 -7.33
CA HIS A 91 -9.17 -10.59 -6.00
C HIS A 91 -8.02 -10.39 -5.00
N ARG A 92 -8.00 -9.27 -4.25
CA ARG A 92 -6.94 -8.95 -3.28
C ARG A 92 -7.53 -8.69 -1.91
N CYS A 93 -7.04 -9.39 -0.89
CA CYS A 93 -7.51 -9.22 0.49
C CYS A 93 -7.05 -7.90 1.14
N LYS A 94 -6.03 -7.25 0.57
CA LYS A 94 -5.38 -6.02 1.08
C LYS A 94 -4.87 -6.14 2.53
N ASP A 95 -4.69 -7.37 3.02
CA ASP A 95 -4.22 -7.61 4.38
C ASP A 95 -2.74 -7.23 4.53
N ARG A 96 -2.40 -6.67 5.70
CA ARG A 96 -1.05 -6.20 6.02
C ARG A 96 -0.01 -7.33 6.09
N SER A 97 -0.45 -8.54 6.41
CA SER A 97 0.42 -9.72 6.55
C SER A 97 0.36 -10.61 5.30
N CYS A 98 -0.53 -10.33 4.34
CA CYS A 98 -0.59 -11.08 3.09
C CYS A 98 0.57 -10.67 2.18
N THR A 99 1.52 -11.59 1.98
CA THR A 99 2.73 -11.34 1.18
C THR A 99 2.42 -11.01 -0.28
N THR A 100 1.39 -11.63 -0.85
CA THR A 100 0.88 -11.31 -2.20
C THR A 100 0.41 -9.86 -2.29
N CYS A 101 -0.36 -9.37 -1.32
CA CYS A 101 -0.81 -7.97 -1.31
C CYS A 101 0.35 -7.00 -1.03
N GLN A 102 1.29 -7.35 -0.15
CA GLN A 102 2.48 -6.51 0.09
C GLN A 102 3.37 -6.40 -1.15
N ARG A 103 3.50 -7.47 -1.94
CA ARG A 103 4.20 -7.43 -3.24
C ARG A 103 3.54 -6.50 -4.24
N VAL A 104 2.23 -6.61 -4.43
CA VAL A 104 1.48 -5.71 -5.32
C VAL A 104 1.64 -4.26 -4.87
N ARG A 105 1.59 -4.00 -3.56
CA ARG A 105 1.84 -2.67 -3.01
C ARG A 105 3.24 -2.15 -3.32
N ALA A 106 4.26 -3.01 -3.28
CA ALA A 106 5.62 -2.65 -3.64
C ALA A 106 5.74 -2.29 -5.13
N PHE A 107 5.10 -3.07 -6.03
CA PHE A 107 5.05 -2.75 -7.46
C PHE A 107 4.37 -1.40 -7.75
N ILE A 108 3.22 -1.13 -7.13
CA ILE A 108 2.53 0.16 -7.26
C ILE A 108 3.46 1.30 -6.83
N LEU A 109 4.24 1.10 -5.77
CA LEU A 109 5.14 2.11 -5.26
C LEU A 109 6.34 2.35 -6.18
N GLN A 110 6.91 1.30 -6.77
CA GLN A 110 7.95 1.42 -7.79
C GLN A 110 7.43 2.22 -8.98
N ASN A 111 6.21 1.93 -9.46
CA ASN A 111 5.62 2.67 -10.56
C ASN A 111 5.46 4.16 -10.23
N LYS A 112 5.02 4.49 -9.02
CA LYS A 112 4.94 5.89 -8.58
C LYS A 112 6.31 6.57 -8.53
N VAL A 113 7.36 5.86 -8.12
CA VAL A 113 8.73 6.42 -8.14
C VAL A 113 9.19 6.66 -9.58
N ARG A 114 8.95 5.72 -10.50
CA ARG A 114 9.24 5.89 -11.93
C ARG A 114 8.55 7.12 -12.51
N GLU A 115 7.25 7.26 -12.25
CA GLU A 115 6.41 8.34 -12.76
C GLU A 115 6.88 9.73 -12.30
N ILE A 116 7.33 9.87 -11.05
CA ILE A 116 7.86 11.15 -10.57
C ILE A 116 9.31 11.41 -10.99
N THR A 117 10.03 10.42 -11.54
CA THR A 117 11.46 10.53 -11.79
C THR A 117 11.83 11.65 -12.79
N PRO A 118 11.10 11.86 -13.90
CA PRO A 118 11.37 13.00 -14.79
C PRO A 118 11.29 14.36 -14.08
N ALA A 119 10.20 14.63 -13.35
CA ALA A 119 10.04 15.86 -12.57
C ALA A 119 11.07 15.97 -11.43
N LEU A 120 11.46 14.84 -10.84
CA LEU A 120 12.52 14.79 -9.84
C LEU A 120 13.85 15.22 -10.43
N ILE A 121 14.22 14.75 -11.62
CA ILE A 121 15.44 15.14 -12.33
C ILE A 121 15.44 16.63 -12.64
N GLU A 122 14.32 17.16 -13.13
CA GLU A 122 14.14 18.58 -13.44
C GLU A 122 14.34 19.47 -12.20
N GLN A 123 13.79 19.09 -11.05
CA GLN A 123 13.93 19.85 -9.79
C GLN A 123 15.27 19.62 -9.08
N THR A 124 16.05 18.61 -9.48
CA THR A 124 17.30 18.22 -8.81
C THR A 124 18.43 18.00 -9.81
N ASN A 125 18.88 16.77 -10.02
CA ASN A 125 19.86 16.41 -11.02
C ASN A 125 19.79 14.91 -11.36
N ALA A 126 19.90 14.56 -12.63
CA ALA A 126 19.96 13.17 -13.10
C ALA A 126 21.10 12.35 -12.45
N LYS A 127 22.23 13.00 -12.15
CA LYS A 127 23.45 12.39 -11.60
C LYS A 127 23.48 12.37 -10.06
N ASP A 128 22.46 12.92 -9.39
CA ASP A 128 22.35 12.79 -7.95
C ASP A 128 22.36 11.32 -7.55
N GLY A 129 23.02 11.01 -6.45
CA GLY A 129 23.19 9.63 -6.02
C GLY A 129 22.28 9.26 -4.86
N LEU A 130 22.28 7.96 -4.55
CA LEU A 130 21.36 7.37 -3.59
C LEU A 130 22.11 6.71 -2.42
N ILE A 131 21.59 6.94 -1.22
CA ILE A 131 22.04 6.30 0.02
C ILE A 131 20.95 5.36 0.49
N PHE A 132 21.34 4.12 0.81
CA PHE A 132 20.54 3.20 1.60
C PHE A 132 20.97 3.29 3.06
N GLY A 133 20.03 3.60 3.95
CA GLY A 133 20.28 3.61 5.38
C GLY A 133 19.43 2.62 6.14
N THR A 134 19.98 2.10 7.23
CA THR A 134 19.26 1.33 8.27
C THR A 134 19.49 1.99 9.62
N LEU A 135 18.42 2.30 10.33
CA LEU A 135 18.45 2.87 11.69
C LEU A 135 17.74 1.91 12.65
N THR A 136 18.33 1.67 13.80
CA THR A 136 17.84 0.68 14.77
C THR A 136 17.54 1.31 16.12
N ILE A 137 16.83 0.55 16.96
CA ILE A 137 16.61 0.86 18.37
C ILE A 137 16.92 -0.41 19.16
N LYS A 138 17.23 -0.26 20.46
CA LYS A 138 17.25 -1.39 21.39
C LYS A 138 15.90 -2.11 21.30
N ASN A 139 15.95 -3.45 21.19
CA ASN A 139 14.77 -4.30 21.02
C ASN A 139 13.70 -3.99 22.07
N PRO A 140 12.55 -3.40 21.69
CA PRO A 140 11.49 -3.13 22.64
C PRO A 140 10.59 -4.36 22.83
N PRO A 141 9.83 -4.43 23.94
CA PRO A 141 8.76 -5.40 24.10
C PRO A 141 7.73 -5.28 22.98
N ILE A 142 7.19 -6.41 22.51
CA ILE A 142 6.23 -6.45 21.41
C ILE A 142 4.95 -5.66 21.74
N VAL A 143 4.53 -5.68 23.00
CA VAL A 143 3.37 -4.92 23.50
C VAL A 143 3.52 -3.41 23.41
N GLU A 144 4.74 -2.90 23.23
CA GLU A 144 5.05 -1.48 23.09
C GLU A 144 5.42 -1.07 21.65
N LEU A 145 5.46 -2.04 20.72
CA LEU A 145 5.95 -1.83 19.36
C LEU A 145 5.31 -0.63 18.68
N LYS A 146 3.99 -0.43 18.81
CA LYS A 146 3.29 0.68 18.17
C LYS A 146 3.86 2.04 18.57
N ASP A 147 4.18 2.22 19.84
CA ASP A 147 4.69 3.48 20.35
C ASP A 147 6.15 3.68 19.96
N TYR A 148 6.96 2.62 19.99
CA TYR A 148 8.31 2.68 19.47
C TYR A 148 8.38 2.98 17.97
N LEU A 149 7.47 2.46 17.14
CA LEU A 149 7.37 2.83 15.72
C LEU A 149 7.02 4.32 15.53
N LYS A 150 6.20 4.91 16.42
CA LYS A 150 5.93 6.36 16.41
C LYS A 150 7.16 7.15 16.85
N ILE A 151 7.84 6.73 17.92
CA ILE A 151 9.08 7.33 18.41
C ILE A 151 10.13 7.34 17.29
N MET A 152 10.41 6.20 16.67
CA MET A 152 11.35 6.09 15.55
C MET A 152 10.94 6.99 14.38
N SER A 153 9.64 7.09 14.07
CA SER A 153 9.14 8.00 13.02
C SER A 153 9.43 9.47 13.33
N LYS A 154 9.22 9.90 14.58
CA LYS A 154 9.47 11.27 15.02
C LYS A 154 10.97 11.57 15.08
N ALA A 155 11.77 10.64 15.59
CA ALA A 155 13.22 10.74 15.64
C ALA A 155 13.81 10.86 14.23
N PHE A 156 13.32 10.08 13.27
CA PHE A 156 13.71 10.16 11.86
C PHE A 156 13.42 11.55 11.29
N ALA A 157 12.18 12.05 11.49
CA ALA A 157 11.79 13.37 11.01
C ALA A 157 12.61 14.50 11.67
N ARG A 158 13.01 14.33 12.94
CA ARG A 158 13.87 15.28 13.66
C ARG A 158 15.30 15.28 13.13
N MET A 159 15.88 14.11 12.86
CA MET A 159 17.24 13.99 12.34
C MET A 159 17.41 14.76 11.03
N PHE A 160 16.48 14.59 10.08
CA PHE A 160 16.49 15.31 8.80
C PHE A 160 16.16 16.81 8.89
N LYS A 161 15.79 17.33 10.07
CA LYS A 161 15.66 18.78 10.30
C LYS A 161 16.97 19.42 10.77
N ARG A 162 17.94 18.64 11.23
CA ARG A 162 19.25 19.15 11.66
C ARG A 162 20.02 19.71 10.46
N LYS A 163 20.86 20.72 10.71
CA LYS A 163 21.55 21.50 9.67
C LYS A 163 22.44 20.61 8.78
N GLU A 164 23.17 19.70 9.40
CA GLU A 164 24.07 18.76 8.76
C GLU A 164 23.35 17.73 7.87
N PHE A 165 22.08 17.41 8.15
CA PHE A 165 21.28 16.47 7.35
C PHE A 165 20.44 17.12 6.24
N LYS A 166 20.50 18.45 6.09
CA LYS A 166 19.87 19.17 4.97
C LYS A 166 20.50 18.87 3.60
N ILE A 167 21.54 18.04 3.56
CA ILE A 167 22.09 17.45 2.32
C ILE A 167 21.09 16.53 1.60
N GLY A 168 20.10 16.00 2.34
CA GLY A 168 19.11 15.08 1.82
C GLY A 168 18.00 15.81 1.08
N LEU A 169 17.84 15.54 -0.22
CA LEU A 169 16.81 16.16 -1.05
C LEU A 169 15.43 15.50 -0.83
N GLY A 170 15.43 14.22 -0.48
CA GLY A 170 14.22 13.45 -0.19
C GLY A 170 14.41 11.97 -0.46
N GLY A 171 13.32 11.22 -0.32
CA GLY A 171 13.30 9.79 -0.58
C GLY A 171 12.11 9.12 0.11
N PHE A 172 12.28 7.86 0.50
CA PHE A 172 11.26 7.12 1.23
C PHE A 172 11.87 6.20 2.27
N ARG A 173 11.08 5.90 3.30
CA ARG A 173 11.43 4.94 4.35
C ARG A 173 10.39 3.85 4.50
N CYS A 174 10.80 2.68 4.98
CA CYS A 174 9.93 1.62 5.44
C CYS A 174 10.33 1.13 6.84
N PHE A 175 9.36 0.57 7.56
CA PHE A 175 9.64 -0.23 8.75
C PHE A 175 9.86 -1.69 8.36
N GLU A 176 10.93 -2.31 8.87
CA GLU A 176 11.07 -3.76 8.99
C GLU A 176 10.91 -4.10 10.48
N VAL A 177 10.13 -5.13 10.81
CA VAL A 177 10.10 -5.68 12.16
C VAL A 177 10.49 -7.14 12.07
N THR A 178 11.34 -7.59 12.99
CA THR A 178 11.70 -9.00 13.13
C THR A 178 11.51 -9.43 14.58
N ARG A 179 11.45 -10.74 14.84
CA ARG A 179 11.49 -11.27 16.21
C ARG A 179 12.86 -11.00 16.83
N GLY A 180 12.89 -10.61 18.09
CA GLY A 180 14.12 -10.44 18.85
C GLY A 180 14.78 -11.79 19.10
N GLU A 181 16.11 -11.83 19.12
CA GLU A 181 16.86 -13.03 19.56
C GLU A 181 16.83 -13.21 21.07
N SER A 182 16.49 -12.14 21.81
CA SER A 182 16.55 -12.02 23.26
C SER A 182 15.33 -12.56 24.02
N GLY A 183 14.34 -13.13 23.34
CA GLY A 183 13.16 -13.75 23.98
C GLY A 183 11.90 -13.64 23.13
N ALA A 184 10.89 -14.46 23.47
CA ALA A 184 9.61 -14.53 22.76
C ALA A 184 8.84 -13.19 22.77
N ASP A 185 9.13 -12.29 23.71
CA ASP A 185 8.37 -11.05 23.92
C ASP A 185 9.03 -9.80 23.34
N PHE A 186 10.24 -9.90 22.79
CA PHE A 186 10.96 -8.75 22.25
C PHE A 186 10.93 -8.73 20.73
N CYS A 187 10.85 -7.54 20.15
CA CYS A 187 10.90 -7.33 18.71
C CYS A 187 12.11 -6.49 18.31
N HIS A 188 12.45 -6.50 17.04
CA HIS A 188 13.59 -5.79 16.50
C HIS A 188 13.12 -4.95 15.30
N PRO A 189 12.60 -3.74 15.56
CA PRO A 189 12.15 -2.81 14.53
C PRO A 189 13.32 -1.99 13.97
N HIS A 190 13.28 -1.78 12.65
CA HIS A 190 14.25 -0.99 11.90
C HIS A 190 13.54 0.01 11.00
N ILE A 191 14.17 1.15 10.78
CA ILE A 191 13.87 1.99 9.61
C ILE A 191 14.89 1.68 8.53
N HIS A 192 14.41 1.24 7.36
CA HIS A 192 15.19 1.31 6.13
C HIS A 192 14.77 2.52 5.32
N PHE A 193 15.72 3.21 4.67
CA PHE A 193 15.40 4.35 3.84
C PHE A 193 16.28 4.47 2.60
N LEU A 194 15.69 5.04 1.55
CA LEU A 194 16.40 5.60 0.40
C LEU A 194 16.50 7.09 0.62
N LEU A 195 17.68 7.65 0.41
CA LEU A 195 17.89 9.09 0.45
C LEU A 195 18.63 9.53 -0.81
N GLN A 196 18.05 10.49 -1.53
CA GLN A 196 18.73 11.20 -2.59
C GLN A 196 19.62 12.30 -2.00
N VAL A 197 20.86 12.35 -2.47
CA VAL A 197 21.85 13.38 -2.13
C VAL A 197 22.49 13.91 -3.41
N LYS A 198 23.00 15.14 -3.34
CA LYS A 198 23.74 15.75 -4.46
C LYS A 198 24.90 14.86 -4.90
N ALA A 199 25.19 14.79 -6.20
CA ALA A 199 26.32 14.02 -6.73
C ALA A 199 27.66 14.33 -6.02
N SER A 200 27.87 15.61 -5.63
CA SER A 200 29.04 16.07 -4.89
C SER A 200 29.20 15.46 -3.49
N TYR A 201 28.15 14.84 -2.92
CA TYR A 201 28.26 14.07 -1.66
C TYR A 201 29.27 12.91 -1.78
N PHE A 202 29.37 12.29 -2.96
CA PHE A 202 30.27 11.16 -3.22
C PHE A 202 31.64 11.59 -3.76
N ALA A 203 31.89 12.89 -3.90
CA ALA A 203 33.20 13.38 -4.30
C ALA A 203 34.26 13.09 -3.22
N ARG A 204 35.50 12.88 -3.64
CA ARG A 204 36.65 12.73 -2.73
C ARG A 204 36.76 14.00 -1.86
N ASN A 205 36.90 13.81 -0.55
CA ASN A 205 36.98 14.90 0.45
C ASN A 205 35.78 15.87 0.44
N SER A 206 34.59 15.40 0.04
CA SER A 206 33.40 16.25 0.02
C SER A 206 33.06 16.79 1.42
N PRO A 207 32.84 18.11 1.60
CA PRO A 207 32.37 18.67 2.86
C PRO A 207 30.92 18.28 3.16
N LEU A 208 30.20 17.71 2.18
CA LEU A 208 28.83 17.23 2.35
C LEU A 208 28.79 15.81 2.93
N TYR A 209 29.90 15.06 2.85
CA TYR A 209 29.93 13.67 3.29
C TYR A 209 29.77 13.57 4.81
N ILE A 210 28.87 12.68 5.24
CA ILE A 210 28.62 12.39 6.66
C ILE A 210 29.06 10.95 6.90
N ASN A 211 30.07 10.78 7.75
CA ASN A 211 30.55 9.45 8.13
C ASN A 211 29.53 8.73 9.03
N SER A 212 29.64 7.40 9.11
CA SER A 212 28.70 6.57 9.87
C SER A 212 28.61 6.93 11.35
N ASP A 213 29.67 7.47 11.95
CA ASP A 213 29.69 7.83 13.37
C ASP A 213 28.80 9.06 13.65
N LYS A 214 28.89 10.10 12.81
CA LYS A 214 28.00 11.27 12.86
C LYS A 214 26.53 10.89 12.61
N TRP A 215 26.28 9.91 11.74
CA TRP A 215 24.93 9.34 11.58
C TRP A 215 24.45 8.68 12.87
N ALA A 216 25.31 7.91 13.53
CA ALA A 216 24.98 7.21 14.78
C ALA A 216 24.71 8.20 15.92
N GLU A 217 25.54 9.23 16.07
CA GLU A 217 25.35 10.32 17.04
C GLU A 217 23.99 11.00 16.84
N ALA A 218 23.74 11.50 15.63
CA ALA A 218 22.52 12.26 15.36
C ALA A 218 21.25 11.41 15.51
N TRP A 219 21.30 10.14 15.10
CA TRP A 219 20.21 9.20 15.31
C TRP A 219 19.99 8.94 16.81
N THR A 220 21.05 8.68 17.57
CA THR A 220 20.99 8.42 19.02
C THR A 220 20.40 9.60 19.78
N ASP A 221 20.87 10.81 19.51
CA ASP A 221 20.37 12.02 20.14
C ASP A 221 18.87 12.26 19.85
N CYS A 222 18.46 12.09 18.59
CA CYS A 222 17.05 12.27 18.20
C CYS A 222 16.17 11.18 18.82
N LEU A 223 16.68 9.95 18.87
CA LEU A 223 15.99 8.81 19.43
C LEU A 223 15.81 8.99 20.95
N LYS A 224 16.88 9.32 21.67
CA LYS A 224 16.87 9.63 23.11
C LYS A 224 15.80 10.66 23.44
N LEU A 225 15.82 11.81 22.77
CA LEU A 225 14.86 12.88 23.01
C LEU A 225 13.41 12.45 22.77
N GLU A 226 13.15 11.65 21.72
CA GLU A 226 11.78 11.20 21.44
C GLU A 226 11.32 10.05 22.35
N VAL A 227 12.23 9.25 22.89
CA VAL A 227 11.95 8.26 23.94
C VAL A 227 11.59 8.96 25.25
N GLU A 228 12.41 9.91 25.70
CA GLU A 228 12.24 10.66 26.95
C GLU A 228 10.93 11.45 26.99
N LYS A 229 10.50 12.01 25.85
CA LYS A 229 9.19 12.67 25.71
C LYS A 229 7.99 11.77 25.99
N THR A 230 8.17 10.46 25.99
CA THR A 230 7.12 9.51 26.35
C THR A 230 7.16 9.08 27.82
N GLY A 231 8.03 9.69 28.63
CA GLY A 231 8.25 9.31 30.04
C GLY A 231 9.12 8.06 30.22
N ARG A 232 9.68 7.52 29.13
CA ARG A 232 10.55 6.35 29.15
C ARG A 232 12.01 6.75 29.35
N VAL A 233 12.78 5.89 30.01
CA VAL A 233 14.23 6.07 30.19
C VAL A 233 14.98 5.57 28.96
N PHE A 234 15.90 6.39 28.43
CA PHE A 234 16.83 5.97 27.40
C PHE A 234 18.18 5.59 28.04
N ASN A 235 18.44 4.30 28.16
CA ASN A 235 19.69 3.81 28.74
C ASN A 235 20.81 3.78 27.70
N ILE A 236 21.81 4.65 27.84
CA ILE A 236 22.95 4.71 26.92
C ILE A 236 23.76 3.41 26.96
N SER A 237 23.82 2.74 28.12
CA SER A 237 24.51 1.46 28.32
C SER A 237 23.92 0.29 27.52
N ASP A 238 22.68 0.41 27.02
CA ASP A 238 22.08 -0.60 26.13
C ASP A 238 22.76 -0.67 24.76
N TYR A 239 23.65 0.27 24.45
CA TYR A 239 24.31 0.42 23.17
C TYR A 239 25.83 0.26 23.36
N PRO A 240 26.49 -0.71 22.68
CA PRO A 240 27.90 -1.06 22.93
C PRO A 240 28.90 0.10 22.87
N ASN A 241 28.61 1.15 22.09
CA ASN A 241 29.45 2.35 21.97
C ASN A 241 28.72 3.62 22.44
N GLY A 242 27.68 3.48 23.26
CA GLY A 242 26.79 4.58 23.66
C GLY A 242 25.95 5.17 22.52
N LYS A 243 26.02 4.58 21.31
CA LYS A 243 25.31 5.03 20.10
C LYS A 243 24.47 3.91 19.50
N ALA A 244 23.25 4.23 19.10
CA ALA A 244 22.38 3.34 18.36
C ALA A 244 23.02 2.91 17.03
N PHE A 245 22.82 1.65 16.65
CA PHE A 245 23.41 1.11 15.43
C PHE A 245 22.79 1.75 14.20
N VAL A 246 23.65 2.15 13.27
CA VAL A 246 23.26 2.63 11.95
C VAL A 246 24.10 1.94 10.90
N LYS A 247 23.50 1.70 9.73
CA LYS A 247 24.22 1.20 8.56
C LYS A 247 23.89 2.07 7.37
N ILE A 248 24.90 2.81 6.90
CA ILE A 248 24.78 3.77 5.80
C ILE A 248 25.61 3.24 4.64
N LEU A 249 24.94 2.94 3.54
CA LEU A 249 25.55 2.40 2.33
C LEU A 249 25.22 3.30 1.14
N ARG A 250 26.21 3.53 0.29
CA ARG A 250 25.95 4.04 -1.05
C ARG A 250 25.28 2.95 -1.87
N VAL A 251 24.20 3.28 -2.58
CA VAL A 251 23.54 2.33 -3.46
C VAL A 251 24.42 2.08 -4.68
N GLN A 252 24.70 0.80 -4.95
CA GLN A 252 25.51 0.38 -6.09
C GLN A 252 24.68 0.45 -7.38
N ALA A 253 25.33 0.85 -8.47
CA ALA A 253 24.72 0.75 -9.80
C ALA A 253 24.48 -0.73 -10.17
N PRO A 254 23.55 -1.03 -11.09
CA PRO A 254 23.30 -2.40 -11.54
C PRO A 254 24.52 -3.09 -12.13
N ASP A 255 25.36 -2.32 -12.83
CA ASP A 255 26.62 -2.75 -13.47
C ASP A 255 27.84 -2.54 -12.55
N TYR A 256 27.64 -2.44 -11.23
CA TYR A 256 28.73 -2.24 -10.28
C TYR A 256 29.76 -3.38 -10.34
N THR A 257 31.04 -2.99 -10.42
CA THR A 257 32.18 -3.87 -10.18
C THR A 257 33.12 -3.25 -9.15
N ARG A 258 34.03 -4.05 -8.58
CA ARG A 258 35.01 -3.55 -7.61
C ARG A 258 35.97 -2.52 -8.23
N GLU A 259 36.19 -2.62 -9.54
CA GLU A 259 37.04 -1.78 -10.35
C GLU A 259 36.33 -0.46 -10.70
N ASN A 260 35.07 -0.51 -11.17
CA ASN A 260 34.36 0.69 -11.62
C ASN A 260 33.77 1.52 -10.47
N ARG A 261 33.47 0.87 -9.33
CA ARG A 261 32.86 1.45 -8.13
C ARG A 261 31.66 2.37 -8.41
N LYS A 262 30.88 2.10 -9.46
CA LYS A 262 29.73 2.93 -9.87
C LYS A 262 28.62 2.94 -8.82
N TYR A 263 27.95 4.08 -8.67
CA TYR A 263 26.80 4.22 -7.77
C TYR A 263 25.53 4.48 -8.57
N ALA A 264 24.40 4.11 -7.98
CA ALA A 264 23.09 4.34 -8.58
C ALA A 264 22.75 5.83 -8.54
N THR A 265 22.31 6.35 -9.69
CA THR A 265 21.87 7.73 -9.84
C THR A 265 20.34 7.82 -9.87
N VAL A 266 19.80 9.04 -9.74
CA VAL A 266 18.36 9.30 -9.85
C VAL A 266 17.83 8.89 -11.23
N GLU A 267 18.57 9.14 -12.30
CA GLU A 267 18.19 8.74 -13.66
C GLU A 267 17.91 7.24 -13.77
N MET A 268 18.69 6.41 -13.08
CA MET A 268 18.50 4.95 -13.09
C MET A 268 17.16 4.52 -12.50
N LEU A 269 16.49 5.35 -11.68
CA LEU A 269 15.17 5.04 -11.13
C LEU A 269 14.08 4.89 -12.19
N GLN A 270 14.27 5.42 -13.41
CA GLN A 270 13.33 5.28 -14.52
C GLN A 270 13.19 3.81 -14.95
N ASN A 271 14.31 3.06 -14.96
CA ASN A 271 14.40 1.76 -15.63
C ASN A 271 14.96 0.63 -14.75
N GLN A 272 15.42 0.93 -13.52
CA GLN A 272 16.15 -0.03 -12.66
C GLN A 272 15.43 -0.26 -11.32
N ASP A 273 14.35 -1.05 -11.34
CA ASP A 273 13.52 -1.33 -10.18
C ASP A 273 14.28 -1.97 -9.00
N GLN A 274 15.41 -2.65 -9.24
CA GLN A 274 16.19 -3.24 -8.14
C GLN A 274 16.67 -2.21 -7.12
N ILE A 275 16.87 -0.95 -7.53
CA ILE A 275 17.28 0.14 -6.64
C ILE A 275 16.20 0.39 -5.58
N VAL A 276 14.94 0.48 -6.00
CA VAL A 276 13.80 0.69 -5.11
C VAL A 276 13.51 -0.57 -4.29
N ASN A 277 13.63 -1.74 -4.91
CA ASN A 277 13.43 -3.05 -4.25
C ASN A 277 14.41 -3.31 -3.11
N TYR A 278 15.58 -2.68 -3.13
CA TYR A 278 16.54 -2.76 -2.04
C TYR A 278 15.92 -2.44 -0.68
N ILE A 279 14.89 -1.58 -0.64
CA ILE A 279 14.17 -1.19 0.58
C ILE A 279 12.78 -1.83 0.68
N LEU A 280 12.06 -1.93 -0.44
CA LEU A 280 10.68 -2.46 -0.41
C LEU A 280 10.60 -3.95 -0.08
N LYS A 281 11.69 -4.72 -0.33
CA LYS A 281 11.77 -6.13 0.05
C LYS A 281 11.51 -6.37 1.54
N TYR A 282 11.84 -5.40 2.40
CA TYR A 282 11.67 -5.53 3.85
C TYR A 282 10.21 -5.44 4.31
N THR A 283 9.31 -4.92 3.47
CA THR A 283 7.86 -4.97 3.74
C THR A 283 7.21 -6.30 3.37
N ALA A 284 7.95 -7.18 2.69
CA ALA A 284 7.46 -8.45 2.16
C ALA A 284 8.41 -9.61 2.47
N LYS A 285 9.25 -9.51 3.51
CA LYS A 285 10.27 -10.53 3.82
C LYS A 285 9.60 -11.85 4.21
N GLU A 286 9.93 -12.89 3.46
CA GLU A 286 9.42 -14.25 3.62
C GLU A 286 10.57 -15.10 4.15
N ASP A 287 10.68 -15.24 5.46
CA ASP A 287 11.74 -16.04 6.07
C ASP A 287 11.12 -17.12 6.97
N GLU A 288 10.36 -18.02 6.33
CA GLU A 288 9.49 -18.99 7.00
C GLU A 288 10.24 -20.09 7.76
N GLY A 289 11.46 -20.44 7.32
CA GLY A 289 12.31 -21.43 7.98
C GLY A 289 13.18 -20.84 9.09
N SER A 290 13.09 -19.54 9.33
CA SER A 290 13.93 -18.83 10.30
C SER A 290 13.21 -18.63 11.62
N LYS A 291 13.95 -18.70 12.72
CA LYS A 291 13.47 -18.27 14.05
C LYS A 291 12.98 -16.82 14.05
N LYS A 292 13.32 -16.03 13.01
CA LYS A 292 12.92 -14.63 12.82
C LYS A 292 11.61 -14.46 12.03
N ALA A 293 10.96 -15.53 11.57
CA ALA A 293 9.70 -15.46 10.83
C ALA A 293 8.62 -14.73 11.65
N LEU A 294 8.07 -13.62 11.16
CA LEU A 294 7.03 -12.88 11.90
C LEU A 294 5.73 -13.68 12.04
N VAL A 295 5.29 -14.29 10.95
CA VAL A 295 3.99 -14.97 10.84
C VAL A 295 4.10 -16.40 11.35
N GLN A 296 3.67 -16.65 12.58
CA GLN A 296 3.60 -17.97 13.21
C GLN A 296 2.30 -18.11 14.02
N ASN A 297 1.94 -19.34 14.41
CA ASN A 297 0.78 -19.59 15.27
C ASN A 297 1.10 -19.36 16.75
N ASP A 298 1.37 -18.12 17.13
CA ASP A 298 1.72 -17.77 18.51
C ASP A 298 1.22 -16.39 18.94
N ALA A 299 1.31 -16.13 20.24
CA ALA A 299 0.89 -14.86 20.84
C ALA A 299 1.66 -13.65 20.27
N PHE A 300 2.94 -13.82 19.96
CA PHE A 300 3.78 -12.76 19.40
C PHE A 300 3.20 -12.23 18.08
N PHE A 301 2.83 -13.10 17.15
CA PHE A 301 2.30 -12.68 15.86
C PHE A 301 0.99 -11.88 15.99
N PHE A 302 0.09 -12.31 16.87
CA PHE A 302 -1.19 -11.61 17.06
C PHE A 302 -1.03 -10.28 17.81
N GLU A 303 -0.09 -10.19 18.75
CA GLU A 303 0.27 -8.91 19.35
C GLU A 303 0.94 -8.00 18.32
N TYR A 304 1.86 -8.51 17.50
CA TYR A 304 2.44 -7.78 16.37
C TYR A 304 1.37 -7.19 15.45
N ASP A 305 0.42 -8.01 14.99
CA ASP A 305 -0.65 -7.59 14.07
C ASP A 305 -1.51 -6.47 14.67
N LYS A 306 -1.83 -6.56 15.97
CA LYS A 306 -2.52 -5.52 16.73
C LYS A 306 -1.69 -4.23 16.81
N GLN A 307 -0.40 -4.33 17.10
CA GLN A 307 0.49 -3.20 17.30
C GLN A 307 0.76 -2.41 16.01
N ILE A 308 0.84 -3.08 14.86
CA ILE A 308 1.02 -2.40 13.57
C ILE A 308 -0.28 -1.81 12.99
N LYS A 309 -1.43 -1.96 13.68
CA LYS A 309 -2.70 -1.36 13.26
C LYS A 309 -2.58 0.16 13.22
N ASN A 310 -3.00 0.74 12.09
CA ASN A 310 -2.92 2.17 11.77
C ASN A 310 -1.50 2.75 11.72
N ILE A 311 -0.47 1.91 11.68
CA ILE A 311 0.90 2.38 11.42
C ILE A 311 1.13 2.51 9.92
N ARG A 312 1.64 3.67 9.51
CA ARG A 312 2.10 3.90 8.14
C ARG A 312 3.48 3.25 7.97
N ALA A 313 3.50 2.03 7.43
CA ALA A 313 4.71 1.25 7.22
C ALA A 313 5.70 1.91 6.25
N ILE A 314 5.21 2.61 5.22
CA ILE A 314 6.05 3.28 4.20
C ILE A 314 5.68 4.77 4.14
N ALA A 315 6.68 5.65 4.13
CA ALA A 315 6.48 7.08 4.03
C ALA A 315 7.52 7.75 3.13
N PHE A 316 7.07 8.61 2.21
CA PHE A 316 7.91 9.52 1.45
C PHE A 316 8.23 10.79 2.24
N PHE A 317 9.36 11.41 1.94
CA PHE A 317 9.79 12.68 2.53
C PHE A 317 10.60 13.51 1.52
N GLY A 318 10.78 14.80 1.82
CA GLY A 318 11.45 15.75 0.90
C GLY A 318 10.70 15.92 -0.42
N VAL A 319 11.45 16.19 -1.50
CA VAL A 319 10.91 16.42 -2.85
C VAL A 319 10.03 15.26 -3.34
N TYR A 320 10.39 14.01 -3.01
CA TYR A 320 9.61 12.82 -3.35
C TYR A 320 8.19 12.88 -2.80
N LYS A 321 8.01 13.34 -1.56
CA LYS A 321 6.67 13.43 -0.95
C LYS A 321 5.79 14.42 -1.70
N LYS A 322 6.37 15.57 -2.10
CA LYS A 322 5.67 16.63 -2.83
C LYS A 322 5.21 16.11 -4.20
N LEU A 323 6.14 15.56 -4.99
CA LEU A 323 5.84 15.02 -6.31
C LEU A 323 4.82 13.87 -6.26
N ILE A 324 4.95 12.95 -5.30
CA ILE A 324 3.99 11.84 -5.11
C ILE A 324 2.59 12.36 -4.76
N SER A 325 2.47 13.49 -4.04
CA SER A 325 1.17 14.09 -3.72
C SER A 325 0.55 14.89 -4.87
N GLU A 326 1.36 15.28 -5.85
CA GLU A 326 0.93 16.01 -7.06
C GLU A 326 0.54 15.06 -8.20
N LEU A 327 0.85 13.76 -8.10
CA LEU A 327 0.39 12.76 -9.05
C LEU A 327 -1.14 12.78 -9.16
N PRO A 328 -1.70 12.77 -10.39
CA PRO A 328 -3.14 12.74 -10.56
C PRO A 328 -3.75 11.45 -9.97
N PRO A 329 -5.04 11.47 -9.59
CA PRO A 329 -5.79 10.25 -9.35
C PRO A 329 -5.62 9.28 -10.52
N ARG A 330 -5.55 7.98 -10.23
CA ARG A 330 -5.51 6.98 -11.30
C ARG A 330 -6.88 6.95 -11.97
N GLU A 331 -6.92 7.00 -13.29
CA GLU A 331 -8.14 6.77 -14.07
C GLU A 331 -8.00 5.40 -14.74
N TYR A 332 -9.01 4.54 -14.61
CA TYR A 332 -9.06 3.31 -15.40
C TYR A 332 -9.43 3.68 -16.83
N ASN A 333 -8.50 3.48 -17.77
CA ASN A 333 -8.72 3.73 -19.19
C ASN A 333 -8.68 2.41 -19.96
N GLU A 334 -9.86 1.83 -20.20
CA GLU A 334 -9.93 0.54 -20.90
C GLU A 334 -9.42 0.64 -22.34
N LYS A 335 -9.63 1.77 -23.01
CA LYS A 335 -9.20 1.97 -24.41
C LYS A 335 -7.68 1.90 -24.52
N GLU A 336 -6.97 2.53 -23.58
CA GLU A 336 -5.50 2.44 -23.51
C GLU A 336 -5.04 1.02 -23.16
N ILE A 337 -5.70 0.35 -22.21
CA ILE A 337 -5.39 -1.03 -21.85
C ILE A 337 -5.54 -1.95 -23.08
N ARG A 338 -6.64 -1.84 -23.84
CA ARG A 338 -6.86 -2.63 -25.06
C ARG A 338 -5.80 -2.34 -26.13
N LYS A 339 -5.43 -1.08 -26.31
CA LYS A 339 -4.35 -0.70 -27.23
C LYS A 339 -3.04 -1.40 -26.84
N ASP A 340 -2.69 -1.38 -25.56
CA ASP A 340 -1.47 -2.05 -25.07
C ASP A 340 -1.54 -3.58 -25.21
N LEU A 341 -2.69 -4.19 -24.92
CA LEU A 341 -2.91 -5.64 -25.08
C LEU A 341 -2.77 -6.07 -26.54
N ASN A 342 -3.37 -5.31 -27.47
CA ASN A 342 -3.29 -5.55 -28.91
C ASN A 342 -1.86 -5.41 -29.42
N ASN A 343 -1.16 -4.35 -29.02
CA ASN A 343 0.25 -4.13 -29.40
C ASN A 343 1.16 -5.28 -28.93
N ASN A 344 0.82 -5.92 -27.80
CA ASN A 344 1.56 -7.05 -27.26
C ASN A 344 1.03 -8.42 -27.72
N GLN A 345 0.04 -8.46 -28.63
CA GLN A 345 -0.59 -9.70 -29.10
C GLN A 345 -0.97 -10.62 -27.93
N ALA A 346 -1.60 -10.05 -26.90
CA ALA A 346 -1.82 -10.74 -25.65
C ALA A 346 -2.83 -11.89 -25.78
N LYS A 347 -2.53 -13.00 -25.11
CA LYS A 347 -3.47 -14.11 -24.89
C LYS A 347 -4.07 -14.02 -23.50
N PHE A 348 -5.32 -14.43 -23.33
CA PHE A 348 -6.06 -14.22 -22.09
C PHE A 348 -6.34 -15.53 -21.37
N TYR A 349 -6.21 -15.51 -20.05
CA TYR A 349 -6.39 -16.66 -19.20
C TYR A 349 -7.12 -16.29 -17.91
N SER A 350 -8.17 -17.04 -17.58
CA SER A 350 -8.75 -17.08 -16.25
C SER A 350 -7.96 -18.08 -15.41
N VAL A 351 -7.28 -17.58 -14.39
CA VAL A 351 -6.41 -18.35 -13.50
C VAL A 351 -7.12 -18.59 -12.19
N ILE A 352 -7.44 -19.85 -11.92
CA ILE A 352 -8.26 -20.30 -10.79
C ILE A 352 -7.44 -21.21 -9.88
N TRP A 353 -7.53 -20.99 -8.58
CA TRP A 353 -7.01 -21.92 -7.58
C TRP A 353 -7.97 -23.09 -7.41
N ASP A 354 -7.50 -24.31 -7.69
CA ASP A 354 -8.31 -25.53 -7.64
C ASP A 354 -8.21 -26.27 -6.29
N ASP A 355 -8.96 -27.36 -6.18
CA ASP A 355 -8.99 -28.23 -5.00
C ASP A 355 -7.73 -29.09 -4.85
N ASP A 356 -6.98 -29.29 -5.94
CA ASP A 356 -5.67 -29.96 -5.97
C ASP A 356 -4.54 -29.06 -5.42
N HIS A 357 -4.86 -27.86 -4.92
CA HIS A 357 -3.92 -26.89 -4.40
C HIS A 357 -2.91 -26.40 -5.44
N LYS A 358 -3.37 -26.21 -6.68
CA LYS A 358 -2.59 -25.61 -7.76
C LYS A 358 -3.43 -24.58 -8.51
N TYR A 359 -2.76 -23.67 -9.21
CA TYR A 359 -3.44 -22.82 -10.18
C TYR A 359 -3.64 -23.56 -11.50
N ILE A 360 -4.86 -23.53 -12.00
CA ILE A 360 -5.21 -23.89 -13.38
C ILE A 360 -5.38 -22.59 -14.17
N ALA A 361 -4.81 -22.53 -15.36
CA ALA A 361 -5.05 -21.46 -16.31
C ALA A 361 -5.97 -21.97 -17.43
N ILE A 362 -7.12 -21.33 -17.58
CA ILE A 362 -8.12 -21.65 -18.60
C ILE A 362 -8.09 -20.50 -19.61
N GLU A 363 -7.91 -20.80 -20.89
CA GLU A 363 -7.96 -19.77 -21.94
C GLU A 363 -9.34 -19.12 -21.97
N THR A 364 -9.36 -17.80 -22.13
CA THR A 364 -10.58 -16.97 -22.17
C THR A 364 -10.41 -15.89 -23.23
N THR A 365 -11.44 -15.08 -23.45
CA THR A 365 -11.40 -13.94 -24.36
C THR A 365 -10.98 -12.64 -23.65
N GLU A 366 -10.55 -11.65 -24.43
CA GLU A 366 -10.29 -10.29 -23.91
C GLU A 366 -11.52 -9.72 -23.19
N GLU A 367 -12.71 -9.88 -23.79
CA GLU A 367 -13.94 -9.30 -23.26
C GLU A 367 -14.34 -9.95 -21.94
N GLU A 368 -14.29 -11.27 -21.82
CA GLU A 368 -14.59 -11.98 -20.56
C GLU A 368 -13.66 -11.54 -19.43
N ALA A 369 -12.36 -11.43 -19.73
CA ALA A 369 -11.34 -11.00 -18.76
C ALA A 369 -11.55 -9.55 -18.30
N LEU A 370 -11.87 -8.64 -19.22
CA LEU A 370 -12.16 -7.24 -18.91
C LEU A 370 -13.52 -7.10 -18.19
N ASN A 371 -14.53 -7.87 -18.56
CA ASN A 371 -15.83 -7.86 -17.92
C ASN A 371 -15.72 -8.18 -16.42
N LYS A 372 -14.91 -9.18 -16.03
CA LYS A 372 -14.65 -9.48 -14.61
C LYS A 372 -14.08 -8.28 -13.84
N LYS A 373 -13.21 -7.49 -14.48
CA LYS A 373 -12.71 -6.24 -13.89
C LYS A 373 -13.84 -5.22 -13.72
N ARG A 374 -14.70 -5.04 -14.74
CA ARG A 374 -15.87 -4.15 -14.67
C ARG A 374 -16.83 -4.57 -13.56
N THR A 375 -17.27 -5.83 -13.57
CA THR A 375 -18.17 -6.39 -12.55
C THR A 375 -17.62 -6.20 -11.14
N ASN A 376 -16.31 -6.42 -10.92
CA ASN A 376 -15.71 -6.21 -9.61
C ASN A 376 -15.75 -4.73 -9.16
N THR A 377 -15.48 -3.78 -10.07
CA THR A 377 -15.60 -2.36 -9.77
C THR A 377 -17.03 -2.00 -9.38
N ILE A 378 -18.02 -2.58 -10.06
CA ILE A 378 -19.44 -2.33 -9.82
C ILE A 378 -19.88 -2.91 -8.48
N ASN A 379 -19.50 -4.16 -8.21
CA ASN A 379 -19.73 -4.79 -6.92
C ASN A 379 -19.09 -4.01 -5.77
N SER A 380 -17.90 -3.41 -5.98
CA SER A 380 -17.26 -2.51 -5.01
C SER A 380 -18.12 -1.28 -4.74
N ILE A 381 -18.64 -0.64 -5.79
CA ILE A 381 -19.53 0.52 -5.71
C ILE A 381 -20.81 0.14 -4.96
N LYS A 382 -21.50 -0.93 -5.38
CA LYS A 382 -22.71 -1.47 -4.74
C LYS A 382 -22.50 -1.74 -3.26
N THR A 383 -21.53 -2.57 -2.92
CA THR A 383 -21.24 -2.92 -1.52
C THR A 383 -20.92 -1.71 -0.65
N THR A 384 -20.35 -0.65 -1.23
CA THR A 384 -19.86 0.50 -0.47
C THR A 384 -20.89 1.64 -0.36
N LEU A 385 -21.73 1.85 -1.37
CA LEU A 385 -22.67 2.97 -1.45
C LEU A 385 -24.10 2.60 -1.05
N THR A 386 -24.59 1.39 -1.34
CA THR A 386 -26.01 1.02 -1.10
C THR A 386 -26.48 1.39 0.30
N ALA A 387 -25.81 0.89 1.35
CA ALA A 387 -26.18 1.20 2.73
C ALA A 387 -26.09 2.70 3.09
N GLN A 388 -25.19 3.46 2.45
CA GLN A 388 -25.08 4.91 2.68
C GLN A 388 -26.24 5.67 2.03
N LEU A 389 -26.63 5.28 0.81
CA LEU A 389 -27.74 5.88 0.08
C LEU A 389 -29.08 5.52 0.71
N GLU A 390 -29.30 4.27 1.11
CA GLU A 390 -30.49 3.83 1.87
C GLU A 390 -30.64 4.61 3.18
N SER A 391 -29.55 4.77 3.93
CA SER A 391 -29.56 5.57 5.17
C SER A 391 -29.91 7.03 4.90
N LYS A 392 -29.50 7.60 3.75
CA LYS A 392 -29.89 8.96 3.36
C LYS A 392 -31.37 9.04 3.02
N ASN A 393 -31.90 8.08 2.27
CA ASN A 393 -33.33 8.03 1.94
C ASN A 393 -34.20 7.99 3.20
N TYR A 394 -33.80 7.20 4.20
CA TYR A 394 -34.50 7.14 5.47
C TYR A 394 -34.54 8.51 6.19
N ILE A 395 -33.42 9.24 6.21
CA ILE A 395 -33.37 10.60 6.78
C ILE A 395 -34.30 11.54 5.99
N LEU A 396 -34.27 11.49 4.66
CA LEU A 396 -35.13 12.32 3.82
C LEU A 396 -36.62 12.02 4.06
N ASP A 397 -36.99 10.76 4.28
CA ASP A 397 -38.38 10.39 4.61
C ASP A 397 -38.85 11.02 5.92
N ILE A 398 -38.01 11.03 6.95
CA ILE A 398 -38.31 11.71 8.22
C ILE A 398 -38.48 13.21 7.97
N MET A 399 -37.56 13.82 7.23
CA MET A 399 -37.60 15.25 6.92
C MET A 399 -38.86 15.64 6.13
N ILE A 400 -39.23 14.87 5.10
CA ILE A 400 -40.42 15.11 4.29
C ILE A 400 -41.69 14.99 5.15
N ALA A 401 -41.78 13.95 5.98
CA ALA A 401 -42.91 13.75 6.87
C ALA A 401 -43.04 14.87 7.91
N ALA A 402 -41.92 15.33 8.48
CA ALA A 402 -41.87 16.43 9.43
C ALA A 402 -42.24 17.77 8.77
N MET A 403 -41.71 18.05 7.57
CA MET A 403 -42.05 19.24 6.78
C MET A 403 -43.55 19.31 6.48
N LYS A 404 -44.17 18.20 6.06
CA LYS A 404 -45.63 18.12 5.79
C LYS A 404 -46.48 18.40 7.04
N LYS A 405 -45.94 18.21 8.24
CA LYS A 405 -46.60 18.47 9.52
C LYS A 405 -46.23 19.83 10.13
N GLY A 406 -45.32 20.59 9.52
CA GLY A 406 -44.80 21.84 10.09
C GLY A 406 -43.86 21.65 11.28
N ASP A 407 -43.27 20.46 11.47
CA ASP A 407 -42.32 20.18 12.54
C ASP A 407 -40.88 20.55 12.14
N PHE A 408 -40.58 21.85 12.21
CA PHE A 408 -39.27 22.38 11.81
C PHE A 408 -38.14 22.04 12.78
N LEU A 409 -38.44 21.61 14.01
CA LEU A 409 -37.42 21.20 14.98
C LEU A 409 -36.81 19.86 14.56
N THR A 410 -37.65 18.87 14.25
CA THR A 410 -37.21 17.57 13.74
C THR A 410 -36.45 17.72 12.41
N VAL A 411 -36.92 18.59 11.50
CA VAL A 411 -36.21 18.85 10.23
C VAL A 411 -34.81 19.40 10.48
N ASN A 412 -34.66 20.36 11.39
CA ASN A 412 -33.35 20.93 11.74
C ASN A 412 -32.41 19.91 12.38
N GLU A 413 -32.93 18.97 13.18
CA GLU A 413 -32.13 17.88 13.74
C GLU A 413 -31.64 16.93 12.63
N GLU A 414 -32.54 16.51 11.75
CA GLU A 414 -32.21 15.58 10.66
C GLU A 414 -31.31 16.20 9.58
N ILE A 415 -31.33 17.51 9.36
CA ILE A 415 -30.31 18.20 8.53
C ILE A 415 -28.90 17.91 9.03
N LYS A 416 -28.68 17.84 10.35
CA LYS A 416 -27.35 17.53 10.91
C LYS A 416 -26.94 16.11 10.57
N ASN A 417 -27.86 15.14 10.72
CA ASN A 417 -27.63 13.74 10.37
C ASN A 417 -27.36 13.58 8.87
N HIS A 418 -28.16 14.24 8.03
CA HIS A 418 -27.96 14.31 6.59
C HIS A 418 -26.56 14.84 6.23
N ASN A 419 -26.12 15.93 6.85
CA ASN A 419 -24.83 16.56 6.57
C ASN A 419 -23.62 15.73 7.02
N ILE A 420 -23.75 14.96 8.11
CA ILE A 420 -22.75 13.97 8.53
C ILE A 420 -22.61 12.88 7.47
N LEU A 421 -23.75 12.37 6.99
CA LEU A 421 -23.76 11.30 5.99
C LEU A 421 -23.28 11.81 4.62
N ALA A 422 -23.63 13.04 4.23
CA ALA A 422 -23.14 13.69 3.02
C ALA A 422 -21.59 13.76 2.97
N ASP A 423 -20.94 14.18 4.06
CA ASP A 423 -19.47 14.21 4.16
C ASP A 423 -18.87 12.80 4.07
N ARG A 424 -19.50 11.81 4.71
CA ARG A 424 -19.07 10.40 4.64
C ARG A 424 -19.22 9.83 3.22
N THR A 425 -20.32 10.13 2.54
CA THR A 425 -20.57 9.73 1.16
C THR A 425 -19.57 10.37 0.22
N TYR A 426 -19.32 11.69 0.31
CA TYR A 426 -18.30 12.37 -0.48
C TYR A 426 -16.89 11.78 -0.27
N LYS A 427 -16.49 11.54 0.99
CA LYS A 427 -15.21 10.87 1.30
C LYS A 427 -15.13 9.47 0.73
N THR A 428 -16.25 8.78 0.57
CA THR A 428 -16.33 7.46 -0.08
C THR A 428 -16.10 7.59 -1.58
N PHE A 429 -16.76 8.52 -2.25
CA PHE A 429 -16.52 8.84 -3.66
C PHE A 429 -15.06 9.22 -3.93
N LYS A 430 -14.45 10.11 -3.13
CA LYS A 430 -13.02 10.45 -3.25
C LYS A 430 -12.08 9.27 -3.00
N ARG A 431 -12.49 8.24 -2.26
CA ARG A 431 -11.69 7.00 -2.12
C ARG A 431 -11.78 6.14 -3.37
N MET A 432 -12.95 6.05 -4.00
CA MET A 432 -13.17 5.32 -5.25
C MET A 432 -12.45 6.00 -6.42
N GLU A 433 -12.50 7.33 -6.51
CA GLU A 433 -11.73 8.11 -7.47
C GLU A 433 -10.21 7.86 -7.31
N LYS A 434 -9.69 7.91 -6.08
CA LYS A 434 -8.28 7.57 -5.83
C LYS A 434 -7.92 6.11 -6.18
N ALA A 435 -8.90 5.21 -6.19
CA ALA A 435 -8.73 3.82 -6.61
C ALA A 435 -8.84 3.64 -8.14
N GLY A 436 -9.26 4.68 -8.87
CA GLY A 436 -9.56 4.66 -10.29
C GLY A 436 -10.85 3.95 -10.66
N GLU A 437 -11.78 3.85 -9.71
CA GLU A 437 -13.11 3.29 -9.93
C GLU A 437 -14.10 4.33 -10.46
N LEU A 438 -13.82 5.62 -10.21
CA LEU A 438 -14.63 6.77 -10.62
C LEU A 438 -13.75 7.92 -11.08
N VAL A 439 -14.34 8.87 -11.82
CA VAL A 439 -13.68 10.07 -12.31
C VAL A 439 -14.43 11.30 -11.81
N GLU A 440 -13.77 12.18 -11.08
CA GLU A 440 -14.39 13.43 -10.62
C GLU A 440 -14.64 14.38 -11.81
N ARG A 441 -15.86 14.92 -11.89
CA ARG A 441 -16.31 15.91 -12.87
C ARG A 441 -16.94 17.08 -12.12
N LYS A 442 -17.17 18.20 -12.80
CA LYS A 442 -17.74 19.42 -12.19
C LYS A 442 -19.07 19.18 -11.47
N SER A 443 -19.92 18.28 -12.00
CA SER A 443 -21.28 18.02 -11.53
C SER A 443 -21.45 16.69 -10.79
N GLY A 444 -20.38 15.95 -10.51
CA GLY A 444 -20.52 14.59 -9.98
C GLY A 444 -19.28 13.72 -10.06
N PHE A 445 -19.47 12.43 -9.80
CA PHE A 445 -18.50 11.38 -10.07
C PHE A 445 -19.00 10.49 -11.21
N TYR A 446 -18.21 10.39 -12.27
CA TYR A 446 -18.53 9.59 -13.44
C TYR A 446 -17.97 8.17 -13.31
N GLN A 447 -18.79 7.17 -13.65
CA GLN A 447 -18.42 5.76 -13.72
C GLN A 447 -18.33 5.38 -15.22
N PRO A 448 -17.13 5.09 -15.75
CA PRO A 448 -16.93 4.88 -17.19
C PRO A 448 -17.57 3.63 -17.81
N PHE A 449 -17.84 2.59 -17.03
CA PHE A 449 -18.44 1.34 -17.52
C PHE A 449 -19.95 1.44 -17.66
N HIS A 450 -20.63 2.04 -16.68
CA HIS A 450 -22.05 2.31 -16.67
C HIS A 450 -22.44 3.50 -17.55
N ASP A 451 -21.46 4.26 -18.01
CA ASP A 451 -21.66 5.59 -18.58
C ASP A 451 -22.59 6.45 -17.70
N TYR A 452 -22.33 6.43 -16.39
CA TYR A 452 -23.23 6.99 -15.40
C TYR A 452 -22.57 8.08 -14.55
N LEU A 453 -23.28 9.19 -14.35
CA LEU A 453 -22.85 10.29 -13.50
C LEU A 453 -23.62 10.28 -12.18
N PHE A 454 -22.92 9.92 -11.10
CA PHE A 454 -23.39 10.16 -9.74
C PHE A 454 -23.38 11.67 -9.47
N LYS A 455 -24.55 12.30 -9.55
CA LYS A 455 -24.70 13.76 -9.40
C LYS A 455 -24.32 14.24 -8.00
N SER A 456 -23.80 15.46 -7.90
CA SER A 456 -23.30 16.02 -6.64
C SER A 456 -24.34 16.14 -5.53
N VAL A 457 -25.61 16.35 -5.91
CA VAL A 457 -26.74 16.49 -4.99
C VAL A 457 -26.85 15.35 -3.95
N ILE A 458 -26.39 14.12 -4.28
CA ILE A 458 -26.45 12.98 -3.35
C ILE A 458 -25.45 13.08 -2.18
N TYR A 459 -24.47 13.99 -2.27
CA TYR A 459 -23.46 14.22 -1.23
C TYR A 459 -23.25 15.70 -0.88
N GLU A 460 -24.15 16.57 -1.33
CA GLU A 460 -24.21 17.97 -0.91
C GLU A 460 -24.77 18.09 0.51
N LYS A 461 -24.36 19.17 1.20
CA LYS A 461 -24.89 19.52 2.51
C LYS A 461 -26.08 20.46 2.36
N MET A 462 -27.02 20.36 3.28
CA MET A 462 -28.13 21.29 3.43
C MET A 462 -27.72 22.36 4.44
N GLU A 463 -27.63 23.61 4.00
CA GLU A 463 -27.26 24.75 4.87
C GLU A 463 -28.44 25.26 5.70
N SER A 464 -29.65 25.09 5.18
CA SER A 464 -30.91 25.51 5.78
C SER A 464 -32.03 24.54 5.46
N ILE A 465 -33.18 24.74 6.10
CA ILE A 465 -34.42 24.04 5.73
C ILE A 465 -34.79 24.40 4.29
N ILE A 466 -35.07 23.39 3.49
CA ILE A 466 -35.55 23.48 2.12
C ILE A 466 -36.98 22.96 2.03
N SER A 467 -37.67 23.22 0.92
CA SER A 467 -39.08 22.83 0.76
C SER A 467 -39.25 21.31 0.68
N ALA A 468 -40.47 20.83 0.96
CA ALA A 468 -40.80 19.42 0.84
C ALA A 468 -40.62 18.91 -0.60
N GLU A 469 -40.94 19.75 -1.60
CA GLU A 469 -40.72 19.42 -3.01
C GLU A 469 -39.24 19.24 -3.33
N GLU A 470 -38.36 20.05 -2.76
CA GLU A 470 -36.92 19.92 -2.96
C GLU A 470 -36.37 18.64 -2.30
N LEU A 471 -36.83 18.33 -1.09
CA LEU A 471 -36.47 17.07 -0.42
C LEU A 471 -36.92 15.85 -1.25
N GLU A 472 -38.13 15.89 -1.80
CA GLU A 472 -38.63 14.82 -2.68
C GLU A 472 -37.82 14.69 -3.97
N ARG A 473 -37.35 15.81 -4.55
CA ARG A 473 -36.45 15.77 -5.71
C ARG A 473 -35.11 15.11 -5.39
N ILE A 474 -34.50 15.47 -4.26
CA ILE A 474 -33.24 14.87 -3.81
C ILE A 474 -33.44 13.37 -3.54
N LYS A 475 -34.54 13.00 -2.88
CA LYS A 475 -34.87 11.60 -2.60
C LYS A 475 -35.00 10.78 -3.90
N LYS A 476 -35.76 11.28 -4.88
CA LYS A 476 -35.90 10.62 -6.19
C LYS A 476 -34.56 10.39 -6.89
N GLU A 477 -33.65 11.36 -6.81
CA GLU A 477 -32.31 11.18 -7.35
C GLU A 477 -31.56 10.05 -6.63
N ILE A 478 -31.63 9.98 -5.29
CA ILE A 478 -30.98 8.90 -4.52
C ILE A 478 -31.60 7.54 -4.84
N GLU A 479 -32.93 7.43 -4.93
CA GLU A 479 -33.63 6.21 -5.34
C GLU A 479 -33.17 5.75 -6.73
N PHE A 480 -33.08 6.66 -7.70
CA PHE A 480 -32.55 6.34 -9.03
C PHE A 480 -31.08 5.88 -8.99
N ASN A 481 -30.25 6.46 -8.12
CA ASN A 481 -28.87 6.00 -7.96
C ASN A 481 -28.80 4.59 -7.35
N ILE A 482 -29.73 4.23 -6.44
CA ILE A 482 -29.81 2.88 -5.87
C ILE A 482 -30.20 1.89 -6.96
N GLU A 483 -31.24 2.18 -7.76
CA GLU A 483 -31.67 1.35 -8.89
C GLU A 483 -30.50 1.08 -9.86
N VAL A 484 -29.80 2.13 -10.28
CA VAL A 484 -28.62 2.01 -11.18
C VAL A 484 -27.52 1.15 -10.57
N ILE A 485 -27.29 1.26 -9.26
CA ILE A 485 -26.30 0.45 -8.54
C ILE A 485 -26.75 -1.02 -8.44
N GLU A 486 -28.05 -1.26 -8.31
CA GLU A 486 -28.60 -2.60 -8.08
C GLU A 486 -28.76 -3.41 -9.35
N ASP A 487 -29.19 -2.77 -10.43
CA ASP A 487 -29.58 -3.39 -11.70
C ASP A 487 -28.41 -4.04 -12.45
N ASN A 488 -27.16 -3.82 -12.03
CA ASN A 488 -25.96 -4.38 -12.67
C ASN A 488 -26.09 -4.34 -14.20
N PRO A 489 -26.32 -3.16 -14.80
CA PRO A 489 -26.77 -3.08 -16.19
C PRO A 489 -25.82 -3.90 -17.08
N PRO A 490 -26.36 -4.69 -18.01
CA PRO A 490 -25.59 -5.68 -18.75
C PRO A 490 -24.50 -4.96 -19.57
N PHE A 491 -23.23 -5.26 -19.30
CA PHE A 491 -22.10 -4.84 -20.13
C PHE A 491 -21.92 -5.78 -21.30
#